data_AF-A0A2N1UY84-F1
#
_entry.id   AF-A0A2N1UY84-F1
#
_cell.length_a   1.000
_cell.length_b   1.000
_cell.length_c   1.000
_cell.angle_alpha   90.00
_cell.angle_beta   90.00
_cell.angle_gamma   90.00
#
_symmetry.space_group_name_H-M   'P 1'
#
loop_
_entity.id
_entity.type
_entity.pdbx_description
1 polymer ?
#
loop_
_entity_poly.entity_id
_entity_poly.type
_entity_poly.pdbx_seq_one_letter_code
_entity_poly.pdbx_strand_id
1 'polypeptide(L)' 'MIDAMTQDRLSVSNIGTAGPYIRVPVSQLNELRQLLDRHGISYSVDQNAISLNGKPEVTVVNLGRNANGQKVQEILDSVH' A
#
# COMPACT_ATOMS: atom_id res chain seq x y z
N MET A 1 -9.36 -1.94 4.53
CA MET A 1 -8.80 -0.58 4.55
C MET A 1 -9.32 0.13 3.32
N ILE A 2 -10.02 1.24 3.52
CA ILE A 2 -10.61 2.04 2.45
C ILE A 2 -9.62 3.12 2.04
N ASP A 3 -9.42 3.30 0.73
CA ASP A 3 -8.63 4.37 0.13
C ASP A 3 -9.32 5.72 0.38
N ALA A 4 -8.65 6.64 1.05
CA ALA A 4 -9.22 7.94 1.40
C ALA A 4 -9.50 8.83 0.18
N MET A 5 -8.82 8.63 -0.94
CA MET A 5 -9.01 9.42 -2.16
C MET A 5 -10.16 8.88 -3.02
N THR A 6 -10.22 7.56 -3.22
CA THR A 6 -11.22 6.96 -4.13
C THR A 6 -12.47 6.47 -3.41
N GLN A 7 -12.40 6.27 -2.09
CA GLN A 7 -13.42 5.61 -1.27
C GLN A 7 -13.64 4.11 -1.61
N ASP A 8 -12.74 3.52 -2.40
CA ASP A 8 -12.72 2.08 -2.68
C ASP A 8 -11.82 1.33 -1.71
N ARG A 9 -11.80 0.00 -1.75
CA ARG A 9 -10.82 -0.79 -0.98
C ARG A 9 -9.40 -0.57 -1.53
N LEU A 10 -8.43 -0.35 -0.64
CA LEU A 10 -7.02 -0.45 -1.02
C LEU A 10 -6.74 -1.87 -1.53
N SER A 11 -5.96 -1.97 -2.59
CA SER A 11 -5.68 -3.23 -3.27
C SER A 11 -4.19 -3.51 -3.41
N VAL A 12 -3.83 -4.78 -3.27
CA VAL A 12 -2.51 -5.30 -3.60
C VAL A 12 -2.47 -5.62 -5.10
N SER A 13 -1.59 -4.93 -5.83
CA SER A 13 -1.34 -5.21 -7.24
C SER A 13 -0.14 -6.14 -7.38
N ASN A 14 -0.29 -7.19 -8.19
CA ASN A 14 0.77 -8.14 -8.53
C ASN A 14 1.31 -7.94 -9.95
N ILE A 15 1.02 -6.79 -10.58
CA ILE A 15 1.34 -6.57 -11.99
C ILE A 15 2.84 -6.28 -12.13
N GLY A 16 3.50 -6.99 -13.06
CA GLY A 16 4.92 -6.80 -13.40
C GLY A 16 5.87 -7.75 -12.66
N THR A 17 7.18 -7.47 -12.75
CA THR A 17 8.26 -8.34 -12.22
C THR A 17 8.89 -7.83 -10.92
N ALA A 18 8.43 -6.68 -10.42
CA ALA A 18 8.92 -6.06 -9.20
C ALA A 18 8.39 -6.74 -7.91
N GLY A 19 7.31 -7.52 -8.04
CA GLY A 19 6.59 -8.11 -6.92
C GLY A 19 5.32 -7.33 -6.55
N PRO A 20 4.55 -7.83 -5.57
CA PRO A 20 3.36 -7.15 -5.06
C PRO A 20 3.65 -5.76 -4.54
N TYR A 21 2.73 -4.82 -4.80
CA TYR A 21 2.77 -3.46 -4.30
C TYR A 21 1.37 -2.92 -3.98
N ILE A 22 1.32 -1.87 -3.16
CA ILE A 22 0.10 -1.14 -2.82
C ILE A 22 0.31 0.31 -3.25
N ARG A 23 -0.67 0.89 -3.94
CA ARG A 23 -0.76 2.34 -4.10
C ARG A 23 -1.58 2.88 -2.95
N VAL A 24 -1.07 3.87 -2.23
CA VAL A 24 -1.72 4.37 -1.02
C VAL A 24 -1.66 5.90 -0.99
N PRO A 25 -2.74 6.59 -0.59
CA PRO A 25 -2.69 8.01 -0.30
C PRO A 25 -1.63 8.32 0.76
N VAL A 26 -0.87 9.41 0.58
CA VAL A 26 0.19 9.79 1.54
C VAL A 26 -0.39 10.04 2.94
N SER A 27 -1.63 10.55 3.01
CA SER A 27 -2.38 10.75 4.25
C SER A 27 -2.64 9.46 5.03
N GLN A 28 -2.73 8.31 4.35
CA GLN A 28 -2.98 6.99 4.93
C GLN A 28 -1.72 6.14 5.10
N LEU A 29 -0.56 6.64 4.67
CA LEU A 29 0.68 5.87 4.69
C LEU A 29 1.06 5.40 6.10
N ASN A 30 0.91 6.24 7.12
CA ASN A 30 1.27 5.87 8.49
C ASN A 30 0.38 4.76 9.05
N GLU A 31 -0.91 4.77 8.74
CA GLU A 31 -1.84 3.73 9.15
C GLU A 31 -1.51 2.39 8.48
N LEU A 32 -1.24 2.42 7.16
CA LEU A 32 -0.80 1.24 6.43
C LEU A 32 0.51 0.66 7.00
N ARG A 33 1.50 1.50 7.31
CA ARG A 33 2.77 1.06 7.91
C ARG A 33 2.55 0.32 9.23
N GLN A 34 1.77 0.91 10.13
CA GLN A 34 1.47 0.29 11.42
C GLN A 34 0.76 -1.06 11.26
N LEU A 35 -0.15 -1.17 10.29
CA LEU A 35 -0.82 -2.42 9.97
C LEU A 35 0.19 -3.47 9.48
N LEU A 36 1.04 -3.14 8.50
CA LEU A 36 2.04 -4.05 7.96
C LEU A 36 3.06 -4.48 9.04
N ASP A 37 3.53 -3.53 9.85
CA ASP A 37 4.46 -3.78 10.96
C ASP A 37 3.87 -4.74 12.00
N ARG A 38 2.60 -4.55 12.40
CA ARG A 38 1.90 -5.42 13.34
C ARG A 38 1.81 -6.87 12.85
N HIS A 39 1.69 -7.05 11.54
CA HIS A 39 1.61 -8.37 10.91
C HIS A 39 2.97 -8.92 10.45
N GLY A 40 4.08 -8.22 10.76
CA GLY A 40 5.43 -8.64 10.40
C GLY A 40 5.68 -8.65 8.88
N ILE A 41 4.96 -7.84 8.13
CA ILE A 41 5.10 -7.76 6.67
C ILE A 41 6.25 -6.79 6.33
N SER A 42 7.28 -7.30 5.65
CA SER A 42 8.36 -6.46 5.14
C SER A 42 7.88 -5.62 3.96
N TYR A 43 8.25 -4.34 3.94
CA TYR A 43 7.92 -3.42 2.85
C TYR A 43 9.01 -2.37 2.64
N SER A 44 9.00 -1.73 1.47
CA SER A 44 9.71 -0.49 1.21
C SER A 44 8.74 0.55 0.64
N VAL A 45 8.93 1.82 0.99
CA VAL A 45 8.14 2.92 0.43
C VAL A 45 8.95 3.59 -0.65
N ASP A 46 8.34 3.79 -1.81
CA ASP A 46 8.99 4.52 -2.89
C ASP A 46 9.29 5.95 -2.45
N GLN A 47 10.49 6.44 -2.77
CA GLN A 47 10.97 7.74 -2.34
C GLN A 47 10.23 8.88 -3.04
N ASN A 48 9.64 8.58 -4.20
CA ASN A 48 8.87 9.52 -5.00
C ASN A 48 7.37 9.27 -4.82
N ALA A 49 6.65 10.29 -4.39
CA ALA A 49 5.21 10.30 -4.46
C ALA A 49 4.74 10.93 -5.77
N ILE A 50 3.65 10.41 -6.33
CA ILE A 50 3.00 11.01 -7.48
C ILE A 50 2.23 12.23 -6.98
N SER A 51 2.60 13.40 -7.50
CA SER A 51 1.98 14.66 -7.12
C SER A 51 0.77 15.01 -8.01
N LEU A 52 -0.34 15.41 -7.39
CA LEU A 52 -1.43 16.12 -8.05
C LEU A 52 -1.45 17.56 -7.49
N ASN A 53 -1.59 18.56 -8.35
CA ASN A 53 -1.60 19.97 -7.94
C ASN A 53 -0.38 20.39 -7.07
N GLY A 54 0.77 19.74 -7.26
CA GLY A 54 2.01 20.03 -6.52
C GLY A 54 2.10 19.41 -5.12
N LYS A 55 1.15 18.56 -4.71
CA LYS A 55 1.20 17.82 -3.44
C LYS A 55 1.33 16.31 -3.68
N PRO A 56 2.16 15.59 -2.90
CA PRO A 56 2.16 14.13 -2.85
C PRO A 56 0.75 13.59 -2.58
N GLU A 57 0.10 13.02 -3.59
CA GLU A 57 -1.22 12.43 -3.40
C GLU A 57 -1.11 10.94 -3.09
N VAL A 58 -0.31 10.22 -3.87
CA VAL A 58 -0.17 8.75 -3.77
C VAL A 58 1.30 8.36 -3.76
N THR A 59 1.67 7.41 -2.91
CA THR A 59 2.97 6.73 -2.95
C THR A 59 2.78 5.23 -3.20
N VAL A 60 3.87 4.55 -3.55
CA VAL A 60 3.90 3.11 -3.75
C VAL A 60 4.60 2.45 -2.56
N VAL A 61 3.94 1.46 -1.97
CA VAL A 61 4.52 0.57 -0.96
C VAL A 61 4.79 -0.78 -1.62
N ASN A 62 6.06 -1.12 -1.80
CA ASN A 62 6.51 -2.37 -2.37
C ASN A 62 6.62 -3.43 -1.27
N LEU A 63 6.03 -4.60 -1.47
CA LEU A 63 6.01 -5.70 -0.51
C LEU A 63 7.16 -6.70 -0.75
N GLY A 64 7.95 -6.48 -1.81
CA GLY A 64 9.07 -7.33 -2.21
C GLY A 64 8.66 -8.50 -3.10
N ARG A 65 9.60 -9.02 -3.90
CA ARG A 65 9.34 -9.98 -4.97
C ARG A 65 8.63 -11.28 -4.53
N ASN A 66 8.90 -11.73 -3.30
CA ASN A 66 8.40 -13.01 -2.78
C ASN A 66 7.26 -12.84 -1.76
N ALA A 67 6.72 -11.63 -1.59
CA ALA A 67 5.62 -11.44 -0.67
C ALA A 67 4.34 -12.15 -1.15
N ASN A 68 3.56 -12.65 -0.19
CA ASN A 68 2.25 -13.23 -0.47
C ASN A 68 1.22 -12.09 -0.57
N GLY A 69 0.99 -11.62 -1.79
CA GLY A 69 0.06 -10.51 -2.04
C GLY A 69 -1.38 -10.79 -1.59
N GLN A 70 -1.85 -12.05 -1.68
CA GLN A 70 -3.18 -12.43 -1.21
C GLN A 70 -3.30 -12.29 0.31
N LYS A 71 -2.31 -12.80 1.06
CA LYS A 71 -2.29 -12.66 2.53
C LYS A 71 -2.28 -11.19 2.95
N VAL A 72 -1.56 -10.33 2.21
CA VAL A 72 -1.55 -8.90 2.49
C VAL A 72 -2.91 -8.27 2.17
N GLN A 73 -3.59 -8.67 1.08
CA GLN A 73 -4.96 -8.22 0.79
C GLN A 73 -5.93 -8.59 1.92
N GLU A 74 -5.87 -9.82 2.44
CA GLU A 74 -6.71 -10.26 3.55
C GLU A 74 -6.49 -9.40 4.82
N ILE A 75 -5.23 -9.00 5.09
CA ILE A 75 -4.90 -8.08 6.18
C ILE A 75 -5.52 -6.71 5.92
N LEU A 76 -5.40 -6.16 4.70
CA LEU A 76 -6.03 -4.89 4.34
C LEU A 76 -7.55 -4.98 4.57
N ASP A 77 -8.20 -6.03 4.09
CA ASP A 77 -9.65 -6.19 4.14
C ASP A 77 -10.20 -6.37 5.56
N SER A 78 -9.36 -6.82 6.51
CA SER A 78 -9.72 -6.93 7.93
C SER A 78 -9.90 -5.58 8.65
N VAL A 79 -9.42 -4.49 8.05
CA VAL A 79 -9.59 -3.13 8.59
C VAL A 79 -10.87 -2.52 8.02
N HIS A 80 -11.83 -2.24 8.90
CA HIS A 80 -13.15 -1.68 8.60
C HIS A 80 -13.19 -0.18 8.83
#